data_AF-A0A7Z7PXC6-F1
#
_entry.id   AF-A0A7Z7PXC6-F1
#
_cell.length_a   1.000
_cell.length_b   1.000
_cell.length_c   1.000
_cell.angle_alpha   90.00
_cell.angle_beta   90.00
_cell.angle_gamma   90.00
#
_symmetry.space_group_name_H-M   'P 1'
#
loop_
_entity.id
_entity.type
_entity.pdbx_description
1 polymer ?
#
loop_
_entity_poly.entity_id
_entity_poly.type
_entity_poly.pdbx_seq_one_letter_code
_entity_poly.pdbx_strand_id
1 'polypeptide(L)' 'MMNGDTGKWRHLCIDMQRMFAEDTPWHVPWLEPVSANIFAAAERLADHTIFTRFLPPRKAGDMPGRWRDYL' A
#
# COMPACT_ATOMS: atom_id res chain seq x y z
N MET A 1 -16.66 10.93 23.51
CA MET A 1 -17.39 10.16 22.49
C MET A 1 -17.54 11.07 21.28
N MET A 2 -16.89 10.79 20.15
CA MET A 2 -17.10 11.56 18.93
C MET A 2 -18.41 11.10 18.29
N ASN A 3 -19.48 11.84 18.55
CA ASN A 3 -20.77 11.67 17.91
C ASN A 3 -20.75 12.39 16.55
N GLY A 4 -20.82 11.63 15.47
CA GLY A 4 -21.04 12.10 14.12
C GLY A 4 -21.16 10.90 13.21
N ASP A 5 -22.31 10.72 12.57
CA ASP A 5 -22.53 9.64 11.61
C ASP A 5 -21.65 9.92 10.37
N THR A 6 -20.49 9.27 10.32
CA THR A 6 -19.42 9.55 9.33
C THR A 6 -19.69 8.94 7.96
N GLY A 7 -20.90 8.41 7.72
CA GLY A 7 -21.23 7.67 6.51
C GLY A 7 -20.48 6.33 6.42
N LYS A 8 -20.66 5.62 5.30
CA LYS A 8 -19.95 4.35 5.07
C LYS A 8 -18.50 4.64 4.68
N TRP A 9 -17.56 4.12 5.46
CA TRP A 9 -16.13 4.22 5.19
C TRP A 9 -15.46 2.84 5.17
N ARG A 10 -14.27 2.78 4.56
CA ARG A 10 -13.37 1.62 4.54
C ARG A 10 -11.95 2.10 4.85
N HIS A 11 -11.19 1.28 5.56
CA HIS A 11 -9.75 1.48 5.68
C HIS A 11 -9.09 0.92 4.42
N LEU A 12 -8.25 1.70 3.75
CA LEU A 12 -7.50 1.25 2.58
C LEU A 12 -6.03 1.10 2.96
N CYS A 13 -5.55 -0.13 3.02
CA CYS A 13 -4.15 -0.47 3.25
C CYS A 13 -3.46 -0.57 1.89
N ILE A 14 -2.83 0.53 1.47
CA ILE A 14 -2.31 0.68 0.12
C ILE A 14 -0.91 0.09 0.04
N ASP A 15 -0.75 -0.95 -0.77
CA ASP A 15 0.53 -1.44 -1.28
C ASP A 15 1.62 -1.64 -0.20
N MET A 16 1.22 -2.12 0.98
CA MET A 16 2.11 -2.55 2.07
C MET A 16 2.86 -3.83 1.69
N GLN A 17 3.73 -3.74 0.69
CA GLN A 17 4.43 -4.85 0.05
C GLN A 17 5.93 -4.78 0.32
N ARG A 18 6.56 -5.96 0.41
CA ARG A 18 8.02 -6.11 0.57
C ARG A 18 8.83 -5.34 -0.46
N MET A 19 8.32 -5.19 -1.68
CA MET A 19 8.97 -4.39 -2.73
C MET A 19 9.25 -2.93 -2.33
N PHE A 20 8.45 -2.36 -1.43
CA PHE A 20 8.65 -1.01 -0.93
C PHE A 20 9.36 -0.99 0.43
N ALA A 21 9.42 -2.12 1.15
CA ALA A 21 9.99 -2.20 2.49
C ALA A 21 11.44 -2.70 2.52
N GLU A 22 11.85 -3.46 1.51
CA GLU A 22 13.18 -4.06 1.42
C GLU A 22 14.05 -3.27 0.44
N ASP A 23 15.34 -3.61 0.40
CA ASP A 23 16.31 -3.05 -0.53
C ASP A 23 15.99 -3.48 -1.98
N THR A 24 15.10 -2.73 -2.61
CA THR A 24 14.74 -2.88 -4.01
C THR A 24 14.79 -1.51 -4.70
N PRO A 25 14.74 -1.45 -6.05
CA PRO A 25 14.65 -0.18 -6.76
C PRO A 25 13.46 0.72 -6.38
N TRP A 26 12.46 0.17 -5.69
CA TRP A 26 11.30 0.90 -5.20
C TRP A 26 11.29 1.04 -3.67
N HIS A 27 12.42 0.81 -3.00
CA HIS A 27 12.52 0.95 -1.55
C HIS A 27 12.05 2.34 -1.09
N VAL A 28 11.20 2.32 -0.06
CA VAL A 28 10.61 3.49 0.56
C VAL A 28 11.05 3.52 2.03
N PRO A 29 12.11 4.28 2.37
CA PRO A 29 12.75 4.20 3.70
C PRO A 29 11.84 4.55 4.88
N TRP A 30 10.75 5.27 4.64
CA TRP A 30 9.78 5.63 5.67
C TRP A 30 8.74 4.53 5.95
N LEU A 31 8.66 3.49 5.12
CA LEU A 31 7.64 2.45 5.24
C LEU A 31 7.82 1.59 6.50
N GLU A 32 9.06 1.21 6.81
CA GLU A 32 9.36 0.43 8.00
C GLU A 32 8.99 1.19 9.30
N PRO A 33 9.42 2.45 9.51
CA PRO A 33 9.03 3.23 10.70
C PRO A 33 7.52 3.39 10.93
N VAL A 34 6.71 3.49 9.86
CA VAL A 34 5.26 3.70 9.98
C VAL A 34 4.46 2.39 10.05
N SER A 35 5.08 1.27 9.70
CA SER A 35 4.42 -0.04 9.56
C SER A 35 3.65 -0.48 10.81
N ALA A 36 4.20 -0.24 12.01
CA ALA A 36 3.57 -0.63 13.27
C ALA A 36 2.17 -0.03 13.45
N ASN A 37 1.99 1.25 13.10
CA ASN A 37 0.68 1.91 13.21
C ASN A 37 -0.30 1.37 12.16
N ILE A 38 0.20 1.06 10.97
CA ILE A 38 -0.62 0.50 9.88
C ILE A 38 -1.08 -0.91 10.25
N PHE A 39 -0.21 -1.73 10.83
CA PHE A 39 -0.57 -3.06 11.32
C PHE A 39 -1.63 -2.99 12.43
N ALA A 40 -1.44 -2.12 13.42
CA ALA A 40 -2.43 -1.93 14.48
C ALA A 40 -3.80 -1.48 13.93
N ALA A 41 -3.82 -0.59 12.93
CA ALA A 41 -5.05 -0.16 12.28
C ALA A 41 -5.72 -1.30 11.49
N ALA A 42 -4.94 -2.03 10.68
CA ALA A 42 -5.43 -3.14 9.88
C ALA A 42 -5.95 -4.30 10.73
N GLU A 43 -5.30 -4.59 11.87
CA GLU A 43 -5.76 -5.60 12.82
C GLU A 43 -7.07 -5.20 13.49
N ARG A 44 -7.17 -3.96 14.01
CA ARG A 44 -8.37 -3.45 14.67
C ARG A 44 -9.56 -3.33 13.70
N LEU A 45 -9.30 -3.09 12.43
CA LEU A 45 -10.30 -2.82 11.40
C LEU A 45 -10.33 -3.90 10.32
N ALA A 46 -9.96 -5.15 10.64
CA ALA A 46 -9.78 -6.22 9.65
C ALA A 46 -11.00 -6.36 8.71
N ASP A 47 -12.21 -6.44 9.27
CA ASP A 47 -13.47 -6.57 8.50
C ASP A 47 -13.84 -5.31 7.68
N HIS A 48 -13.17 -4.19 7.93
CA HIS A 48 -13.37 -2.91 7.24
C HIS A 48 -12.17 -2.52 6.37
N THR A 49 -11.14 -3.36 6.29
CA THR A 49 -9.90 -3.07 5.58
C THR A 49 -9.90 -3.70 4.19
N ILE A 50 -9.57 -2.91 3.18
CA ILE A 50 -9.26 -3.37 1.84
C ILE A 50 -7.75 -3.26 1.66
N PHE A 51 -7.13 -4.35 1.21
CA PHE A 51 -5.71 -4.38 0.87
C PHE A 51 -5.56 -4.26 -0.64
N THR A 52 -4.65 -3.39 -1.08
CA THR A 52 -4.27 -3.32 -2.49
C THR A 52 -2.94 -3.99 -2.73
N ARG A 53 -2.66 -4.27 -4.01
CA ARG A 53 -1.38 -4.78 -4.44
C ARG A 53 -0.99 -4.09 -5.74
N PHE A 54 0.13 -3.41 -5.72
CA PHE A 54 0.83 -2.95 -6.91
C PHE A 54 1.44 -4.16 -7.63
N LEU A 55 1.07 -4.31 -8.90
CA LEU A 55 1.49 -5.40 -9.78
C LEU A 55 2.21 -4.81 -11.00
N PRO A 56 3.56 -4.76 -11.00
CA PRO A 56 4.29 -4.31 -12.16
C PRO A 56 4.18 -5.31 -13.33
N PRO A 57 4.35 -4.85 -14.58
CA PRO A 57 4.49 -5.77 -15.70
C PRO A 57 5.75 -6.62 -15.52
N ARG A 58 5.75 -7.79 -16.18
CA ARG A 58 6.89 -8.72 -16.10
C ARG A 58 8.16 -8.10 -16.71
N LYS A 59 8.01 -7.27 -17.75
CA LYS A 59 9.06 -6.44 -18.33
C LYS A 59 8.54 -5.02 -18.52
N ALA A 60 9.41 -4.03 -18.35
CA ALA A 60 9.10 -2.61 -18.57
C ALA A 60 8.48 -2.34 -19.96
N GLY A 61 8.94 -3.05 -20.99
CA GLY A 61 8.40 -2.95 -22.36
C GLY A 61 7.01 -3.55 -22.58
N ASP A 62 6.48 -4.36 -21.66
CA ASP A 62 5.18 -5.02 -21.81
C ASP A 62 4.00 -4.06 -21.59
N MET A 63 4.24 -2.86 -21.03
CA MET A 63 3.22 -1.85 -20.77
C MET A 63 3.58 -0.49 -21.39
N PRO A 64 2.59 0.31 -21.82
CA PRO A 64 2.84 1.66 -22.32
C PRO A 64 3.16 2.65 -21.19
N GLY A 65 3.61 3.85 -21.57
CA GLY A 65 3.82 4.97 -20.64
C GLY A 65 5.10 4.83 -19.79
N ARG A 66 5.03 5.31 -18.55
CA ARG A 66 6.17 5.44 -17.61
C ARG A 66 6.89 4.12 -17.32
N TRP A 67 6.24 2.99 -17.57
CA TRP A 67 6.88 1.67 -17.44
C TRP A 67 8.12 1.54 -18.32
N ARG A 68 8.14 2.14 -19.51
CA ARG A 68 9.29 2.10 -20.43
C ARG A 68 10.53 2.82 -19.91
N ASP A 69 10.36 3.72 -18.94
CA ASP A 69 11.48 4.47 -18.33
C ASP A 69 12.24 3.60 -17.31
N TYR A 70 11.70 2.44 -16.94
CA TYR A 70 12.32 1.44 -16.06
C TYR A 70 13.01 0.30 -16.84
N LEU A 71 13.28 0.49 -18.14
CA LEU A 71 14.07 -0.43 -18.97
C LEU A 71 15.56 -0.43 -18.59
#